data_AF-A0A1B6J2X1-F1
#
_entry.id   AF-A0A1B6J2X1-F1
#
_cell.length_a   1.000
_cell.length_b   1.000
_cell.length_c   1.000
_cell.angle_alpha   90.00
_cell.angle_beta   90.00
_cell.angle_gamma   90.00
#
_symmetry.space_group_name_H-M   'P 1'
#
loop_
_entity.id
_entity.type
_entity.pdbx_description
1 polymer ?
#
loop_
_entity_poly.entity_id
_entity_poly.type
_entity_poly.pdbx_seq_one_letter_code
_entity_poly.pdbx_strand_id
1 'polypeptide(L)'
;LPASGGGGYGFWLSDNIAKGNYYGRNSNYDGIGVVIDTKGRPFVKVVSSDGSIKSNPVYPAFGSGMSILTIENYGRRLLITLRVGSTDYTVYSGSSPVQPTYYFGITASTGQSGTPLIFNSISSYSVASSKAPYVKGETTKNRDLVIIFGGVCIAGLIYYLYQKQTKEKEFRL
;
A
#
# COMPACT_ATOMS: atom_id res chain seq x y z
N LEU A 1 17.20 -15.57 0.91
CA LEU A 1 15.89 -16.06 1.42
C LEU A 1 16.05 -16.37 2.90
N PRO A 2 15.25 -15.82 3.83
CA PRO A 2 15.39 -16.23 5.23
C PRO A 2 14.92 -17.68 5.37
N ALA A 3 15.85 -18.56 5.73
CA ALA A 3 15.73 -20.02 5.70
C ALA A 3 15.02 -20.63 6.92
N SER A 4 14.43 -19.83 7.80
CA SER A 4 13.67 -20.30 8.96
C SER A 4 12.31 -19.62 9.00
N GLY A 5 11.26 -20.36 8.65
CA GLY A 5 9.89 -19.88 8.79
C GLY A 5 9.53 -19.63 10.25
N GLY A 6 8.79 -18.54 10.48
CA GLY A 6 8.19 -18.25 11.78
C GLY A 6 7.07 -19.25 12.09
N GLY A 7 6.88 -19.55 13.38
CA GLY A 7 5.71 -20.26 13.87
C GLY A 7 4.52 -19.31 13.96
N GLY A 8 3.34 -19.77 13.59
CA GLY A 8 2.11 -18.98 13.58
C GLY A 8 1.30 -19.20 12.32
N TYR A 9 0.69 -18.13 11.82
CA TYR A 9 -0.38 -18.19 10.82
C TYR A 9 -0.04 -17.35 9.60
N GLY A 10 -0.46 -17.78 8.42
CA GLY A 10 -0.27 -17.07 7.17
C GLY A 10 -1.56 -17.00 6.37
N PHE A 11 -1.84 -15.81 5.84
CA PHE A 11 -2.95 -15.51 4.94
C PHE A 11 -2.35 -15.07 3.61
N TRP A 12 -2.57 -15.83 2.55
CA TRP A 12 -1.80 -15.72 1.31
C TRP A 12 -2.67 -15.31 0.14
N LEU A 13 -2.10 -14.52 -0.75
CA LEU A 13 -2.51 -14.34 -2.13
C LEU A 13 -1.31 -14.72 -3.00
N SER A 14 -1.27 -15.95 -3.50
CA SER A 14 -0.12 -16.50 -4.23
C SER A 14 -0.47 -17.56 -5.27
N ASP A 15 0.47 -17.85 -6.16
CA ASP A 15 0.39 -18.82 -7.26
C ASP A 15 0.17 -20.29 -6.87
N ASN A 16 0.84 -20.76 -5.83
CA ASN A 16 0.76 -22.13 -5.33
C ASN A 16 0.76 -22.10 -3.80
N ILE A 17 0.02 -22.98 -3.13
CA ILE A 17 0.08 -23.16 -1.67
C ILE A 17 0.26 -24.64 -1.39
N ALA A 18 1.50 -25.02 -1.10
CA ALA A 18 1.87 -26.38 -0.73
C ALA A 18 2.37 -26.43 0.71
N LYS A 19 2.27 -27.59 1.37
CA LYS A 19 2.75 -27.78 2.75
C LYS A 19 4.25 -27.47 2.86
N GLY A 20 4.64 -26.78 3.93
CA GLY A 20 6.05 -26.53 4.25
C GLY A 20 6.26 -25.84 5.59
N ASN A 21 7.49 -25.38 5.83
CA ASN A 21 7.91 -24.85 7.13
C ASN A 21 7.75 -23.33 7.28
N TYR A 22 7.26 -22.63 6.26
CA TYR A 22 7.08 -21.18 6.29
C TYR A 22 5.63 -20.85 6.69
N TYR A 23 5.36 -20.69 7.99
CA TYR A 23 3.98 -20.53 8.51
C TYR A 23 3.00 -21.61 7.99
N GLY A 24 3.51 -22.83 7.74
CA GLY A 24 2.72 -23.97 7.25
C GLY A 24 2.76 -24.18 5.73
N ARG A 25 3.40 -23.29 4.97
CA ARG A 25 3.54 -23.38 3.51
C ARG A 25 4.98 -23.56 3.01
N ASN A 26 5.11 -23.87 1.73
CA ASN A 26 6.36 -23.84 0.96
C ASN A 26 6.94 -22.41 0.90
N SER A 27 8.26 -22.29 1.03
CA SER A 27 8.97 -21.00 1.01
C SER A 27 9.18 -20.43 -0.40
N ASN A 28 9.13 -21.28 -1.43
CA ASN A 28 9.25 -20.86 -2.83
C ASN A 28 7.84 -20.61 -3.37
N TYR A 29 7.40 -19.36 -3.37
CA TYR A 29 6.09 -18.94 -3.83
C TYR A 29 6.20 -17.61 -4.55
N ASP A 30 5.24 -17.29 -5.41
CA ASP A 30 5.08 -15.95 -5.94
C ASP A 30 3.81 -15.30 -5.38
N GLY A 31 3.96 -14.10 -4.81
CA GLY A 31 2.87 -13.32 -4.27
C GLY A 31 3.13 -12.74 -2.89
N ILE A 32 2.06 -12.58 -2.11
CA ILE A 32 2.04 -11.83 -0.86
C ILE A 32 1.36 -12.64 0.24
N GLY A 33 1.82 -12.46 1.47
CA GLY A 33 1.14 -12.98 2.65
C GLY A 33 1.06 -11.97 3.78
N VAL A 34 -0.01 -12.05 4.56
CA VAL A 34 -0.08 -11.48 5.91
C VAL A 34 0.26 -12.60 6.88
N VAL A 35 1.31 -12.42 7.67
CA VAL A 35 1.72 -13.42 8.66
C VAL A 35 1.48 -12.89 10.06
N ILE A 36 0.93 -13.76 10.89
CA ILE A 36 0.82 -13.56 12.34
C ILE A 36 1.87 -14.47 12.95
N ASP A 37 2.98 -13.89 13.39
CA ASP A 37 4.00 -14.64 14.10
C ASP A 37 3.61 -14.74 15.58
N THR A 38 3.73 -15.95 16.11
CA THR A 38 3.36 -16.26 17.50
C THR A 38 4.57 -16.54 18.37
N LYS A 39 5.78 -16.54 17.79
CA LYS A 39 7.01 -16.82 18.53
C LYS A 39 7.46 -15.57 19.29
N GLY A 40 7.59 -15.69 20.61
CA GLY A 40 8.00 -14.57 21.46
C GLY A 40 6.86 -13.57 21.64
N ARG A 41 7.07 -12.31 21.24
CA ARG A 41 6.01 -11.28 21.25
C ARG A 41 5.23 -11.36 19.94
N PRO A 42 3.93 -11.71 19.95
CA PRO A 42 3.17 -11.86 18.72
C PRO A 42 3.12 -10.56 17.92
N PHE A 43 3.24 -10.69 16.60
CA PHE A 43 3.15 -9.56 15.68
C PHE A 43 2.47 -9.96 14.38
N VAL A 44 1.98 -8.95 13.66
CA VAL A 44 1.41 -9.09 12.32
C VAL A 44 2.25 -8.27 11.34
N LYS A 45 2.61 -8.86 10.22
CA LYS A 45 3.34 -8.18 9.14
C LYS A 45 2.93 -8.71 7.78
N VAL A 46 3.25 -7.97 6.74
CA VAL A 46 3.13 -8.39 5.35
C VAL A 46 4.48 -8.86 4.84
N VAL A 47 4.47 -9.94 4.07
CA VAL A 47 5.63 -10.52 3.41
C VAL A 47 5.34 -10.69 1.92
N SER A 48 6.37 -10.53 1.10
CA SER A 48 6.31 -10.73 -0.36
C SER A 48 7.41 -11.69 -0.77
N SER A 49 7.15 -12.48 -1.81
CA SER A 49 8.11 -13.45 -2.37
C SER A 49 9.45 -12.79 -2.75
N ASP A 50 9.37 -11.63 -3.40
CA ASP A 50 10.51 -10.84 -3.90
C ASP A 50 11.09 -9.85 -2.87
N GLY A 51 10.46 -9.72 -1.69
CA GLY A 51 10.84 -8.75 -0.67
C GLY A 51 10.55 -7.29 -1.03
N SER A 52 9.78 -7.03 -2.08
CA SER A 52 9.41 -5.67 -2.52
C SER A 52 8.54 -4.94 -1.49
N ILE A 53 7.70 -5.68 -0.76
CA ILE A 53 6.88 -5.11 0.31
C ILE A 53 7.71 -4.94 1.58
N LYS A 54 7.92 -3.68 1.94
CA LYS A 54 8.43 -3.26 3.24
C LYS A 54 7.25 -2.91 4.16
N SER A 55 6.84 -3.84 5.01
CA SER A 55 5.90 -3.56 6.11
C SER A 55 6.59 -3.66 7.46
N ASN A 56 6.39 -2.68 8.32
CA ASN A 56 6.83 -2.79 9.71
C ASN A 56 5.90 -3.74 10.48
N PRO A 57 6.43 -4.59 11.37
CA PRO A 57 5.60 -5.41 12.23
C PRO A 57 4.69 -4.55 13.12
N VAL A 58 3.43 -4.93 13.18
CA VAL A 58 2.44 -4.39 14.12
C VAL A 58 2.35 -5.35 15.31
N TYR A 59 2.27 -4.81 16.53
CA TYR A 59 2.19 -5.59 17.76
C TYR A 59 0.83 -5.38 18.44
N PRO A 60 -0.25 -5.98 17.91
CA PRO A 60 -1.56 -5.84 18.49
C PRO A 60 -1.64 -6.55 19.85
N ALA A 61 -2.41 -5.99 20.76
CA ALA A 61 -2.75 -6.64 22.02
C ALA A 61 -3.86 -7.68 21.78
N PHE A 62 -3.48 -8.91 21.44
CA PHE A 62 -4.42 -10.02 21.30
C PHE A 62 -5.03 -10.38 22.67
N GLY A 63 -6.25 -9.91 22.92
CA GLY A 63 -7.05 -10.21 24.12
C GLY A 63 -8.24 -11.11 23.81
N SER A 64 -9.24 -11.14 24.69
CA SER A 64 -10.48 -11.93 24.56
C SER A 64 -11.49 -11.40 23.53
N GLY A 65 -11.05 -10.54 22.60
CA GLY A 65 -11.90 -9.91 21.60
C GLY A 65 -11.80 -10.57 20.22
N MET A 66 -12.84 -10.40 19.40
CA MET A 66 -12.81 -10.79 18.00
C MET A 66 -11.69 -10.06 17.25
N SER A 67 -10.94 -10.79 16.43
CA SER A 67 -9.94 -10.22 15.53
C SER A 67 -10.42 -10.36 14.08
N ILE A 68 -10.34 -9.28 13.31
CA ILE A 68 -10.76 -9.24 11.90
C ILE A 68 -9.59 -8.76 11.06
N LEU A 69 -9.10 -9.61 10.17
CA LEU A 69 -8.11 -9.25 9.16
C LEU A 69 -8.85 -8.93 7.86
N THR A 70 -8.65 -7.71 7.35
CA THR A 70 -9.25 -7.26 6.09
C THR A 70 -8.13 -7.04 5.07
N ILE A 71 -8.29 -7.62 3.88
CA ILE A 71 -7.37 -7.48 2.75
C ILE A 71 -8.16 -6.89 1.58
N GLU A 72 -7.88 -5.64 1.23
CA GLU A 72 -8.59 -4.90 0.20
C GLU A 72 -7.67 -4.55 -0.98
N ASN A 73 -7.93 -5.15 -2.14
CA ASN A 73 -7.20 -4.89 -3.36
C ASN A 73 -8.03 -4.01 -4.32
N TYR A 74 -7.62 -2.75 -4.46
CA TYR A 74 -8.21 -1.75 -5.35
C TYR A 74 -7.51 -1.70 -6.72
N GLY A 75 -6.97 -2.84 -7.19
CA GLY A 75 -6.24 -2.98 -8.45
C GLY A 75 -4.81 -2.47 -8.35
N ARG A 76 -4.61 -1.15 -8.18
CA ARG A 76 -3.26 -0.55 -8.04
C ARG A 76 -2.81 -0.36 -6.59
N ARG A 77 -3.76 -0.39 -5.66
CA ARG A 77 -3.52 -0.16 -4.23
C ARG A 77 -3.98 -1.36 -3.43
N LEU A 78 -3.16 -1.77 -2.48
CA LEU A 78 -3.47 -2.78 -1.49
C LEU A 78 -3.54 -2.13 -0.11
N LEU A 79 -4.62 -2.39 0.61
CA LEU A 79 -4.80 -2.00 2.01
C LEU A 79 -5.03 -3.26 2.84
N ILE A 80 -4.25 -3.42 3.89
CA ILE A 80 -4.37 -4.53 4.84
C ILE A 80 -4.52 -3.95 6.23
N THR A 81 -5.65 -4.24 6.86
CA THR A 81 -5.98 -3.78 8.20
C THR A 81 -6.29 -4.96 9.10
N LEU A 82 -5.97 -4.80 10.38
CA LEU A 82 -6.30 -5.74 11.43
C LEU A 82 -7.08 -4.99 12.50
N ARG A 83 -8.30 -5.44 12.80
CA ARG A 83 -9.05 -5.02 13.97
C ARG A 83 -8.88 -6.05 15.07
N VAL A 84 -8.55 -5.61 16.29
CA VAL A 84 -8.56 -6.48 17.49
C VAL A 84 -9.44 -5.81 18.54
N GLY A 85 -10.59 -6.41 18.82
CA GLY A 85 -11.63 -5.76 19.62
C GLY A 85 -12.12 -4.48 18.93
N SER A 86 -11.92 -3.32 19.57
CA SER A 86 -12.26 -2.00 19.04
C SER A 86 -11.08 -1.24 18.43
N THR A 87 -9.88 -1.81 18.42
CA THR A 87 -8.66 -1.12 17.94
C THR A 87 -8.33 -1.55 16.52
N ASP A 88 -8.17 -0.57 15.63
CA ASP A 88 -7.78 -0.77 14.24
C ASP A 88 -6.28 -0.52 14.04
N TYR A 89 -5.64 -1.44 13.32
CA TYR A 89 -4.24 -1.37 12.96
C TYR A 89 -4.11 -1.41 11.44
N THR A 90 -3.37 -0.45 10.87
CA THR A 90 -2.93 -0.54 9.47
C THR A 90 -1.67 -1.38 9.41
N VAL A 91 -1.75 -2.58 8.84
CA VAL A 91 -0.59 -3.47 8.68
C VAL A 91 0.20 -3.10 7.43
N TYR A 92 -0.51 -2.75 6.35
CA TYR A 92 0.10 -2.28 5.11
C TYR A 92 -0.85 -1.40 4.31
N SER A 93 -0.31 -0.38 3.67
CA SER A 93 -1.00 0.43 2.67
C SER A 93 0.00 0.85 1.60
N GLY A 94 -0.20 0.41 0.36
CA GLY A 94 0.75 0.70 -0.71
C GLY A 94 0.32 0.16 -2.07
N SER A 95 1.27 0.03 -2.98
CA SER A 95 1.05 -0.57 -4.30
C SER A 95 0.67 -2.04 -4.18
N SER A 96 -0.26 -2.50 -5.01
CA SER A 96 -0.68 -3.91 -5.02
C SER A 96 0.22 -4.73 -5.96
N PRO A 97 0.97 -5.73 -5.46
CA PRO A 97 1.64 -6.71 -6.30
C PRO A 97 0.74 -7.92 -6.65
N VAL A 98 -0.53 -7.89 -6.24
CA VAL A 98 -1.45 -9.04 -6.38
C VAL A 98 -1.84 -9.23 -7.84
N GLN A 99 -1.59 -10.43 -8.36
CA GLN A 99 -1.97 -10.81 -9.72
C GLN A 99 -3.35 -11.51 -9.76
N PRO A 100 -4.09 -11.42 -10.88
CA PRO A 100 -5.40 -12.08 -11.02
C PRO A 100 -5.37 -13.61 -10.89
N THR A 101 -4.21 -14.22 -11.12
CA THR A 101 -3.99 -15.68 -11.07
C THR A 101 -3.73 -16.19 -9.66
N TYR A 102 -3.56 -15.31 -8.68
CA TYR A 102 -3.24 -15.71 -7.31
C TYR A 102 -4.45 -16.29 -6.59
N TYR A 103 -4.21 -17.34 -5.82
CA TYR A 103 -5.19 -18.00 -4.98
C TYR A 103 -5.14 -17.43 -3.57
N PHE A 104 -6.31 -17.28 -2.95
CA PHE A 104 -6.40 -17.06 -1.52
C PHE A 104 -6.23 -18.38 -0.78
N GLY A 105 -5.36 -18.40 0.23
CA GLY A 105 -5.28 -19.53 1.12
C GLY A 105 -4.73 -19.18 2.48
N ILE A 106 -4.99 -20.07 3.42
CA ILE A 106 -4.65 -19.89 4.82
C ILE A 106 -3.85 -21.08 5.27
N THR A 107 -2.73 -20.83 5.92
CA THR A 107 -1.87 -21.87 6.48
C THR A 107 -1.51 -21.56 7.92
N ALA A 108 -1.21 -22.60 8.66
CA ALA A 108 -0.70 -22.49 10.02
C ALA A 108 0.44 -23.48 10.20
N SER A 109 1.44 -23.08 10.96
CA SER A 109 2.42 -23.98 11.55
C SER A 109 2.58 -23.62 13.01
N THR A 110 2.25 -24.56 13.88
CA THR A 110 2.43 -24.43 15.32
C THR A 110 3.91 -24.44 15.69
N GLY A 111 4.79 -25.04 14.87
CA GLY A 111 6.18 -25.25 15.25
C GLY A 111 6.25 -26.02 16.57
N GLN A 112 6.77 -25.38 17.62
CA GLN A 112 6.74 -25.88 19.00
C GLN A 112 5.68 -25.21 19.90
N SER A 113 4.98 -24.19 19.40
CA SER A 113 3.92 -23.48 20.12
C SER A 113 2.61 -24.25 20.06
N GLY A 114 1.86 -24.29 21.17
CA GLY A 114 0.55 -24.95 21.24
C GLY A 114 -0.65 -24.06 20.88
N THR A 115 -0.45 -22.84 20.38
CA THR A 115 -1.55 -21.90 20.14
C THR A 115 -2.43 -22.38 18.97
N PRO A 116 -3.72 -22.68 19.22
CA PRO A 116 -4.65 -23.04 18.15
C PRO A 116 -5.09 -21.80 17.37
N LEU A 117 -5.25 -21.97 16.06
CA LEU A 117 -5.90 -20.99 15.21
C LEU A 117 -7.39 -21.28 15.16
N ILE A 118 -8.21 -20.36 15.65
CA ILE A 118 -9.67 -20.46 15.58
C ILE A 118 -10.16 -19.51 14.49
N PHE A 119 -10.72 -20.07 13.42
CA PHE A 119 -11.40 -19.32 12.37
C PHE A 119 -12.89 -19.37 12.55
N ASN A 120 -13.51 -18.20 12.59
CA ASN A 120 -14.97 -18.10 12.68
C ASN A 120 -15.61 -17.98 11.29
N SER A 121 -15.07 -17.13 10.42
CA SER A 121 -15.63 -16.90 9.07
C SER A 121 -14.60 -16.31 8.11
N ILE A 122 -14.84 -16.51 6.82
CA ILE A 122 -14.14 -15.84 5.72
C ILE A 122 -15.23 -15.27 4.81
N SER A 123 -15.12 -13.99 4.48
CA SER A 123 -16.03 -13.29 3.59
C SER A 123 -15.25 -12.55 2.51
N SER A 124 -15.67 -12.68 1.26
CA SER A 124 -15.11 -11.94 0.13
C SER A 124 -16.20 -11.14 -0.56
N TYR A 125 -15.90 -9.90 -0.92
CA TYR A 125 -16.79 -9.04 -1.70
C TYR A 125 -16.02 -8.44 -2.87
N SER A 126 -16.71 -8.25 -3.99
CA SER A 126 -16.14 -7.53 -5.13
C SER A 126 -16.21 -6.04 -4.84
N VAL A 127 -15.05 -5.38 -4.77
CA VAL A 127 -14.98 -3.92 -4.70
C VAL A 127 -15.25 -3.38 -6.10
N ALA A 128 -16.28 -2.54 -6.25
CA ALA A 128 -16.52 -1.87 -7.51
C ALA A 128 -15.27 -1.05 -7.87
N SER A 129 -14.65 -1.34 -9.03
CA SER A 129 -13.66 -0.43 -9.59
C SER A 129 -14.36 0.91 -9.70
N SER A 130 -13.89 1.93 -8.97
CA SER A 130 -14.37 3.26 -9.27
C SER A 130 -14.03 3.46 -10.75
N LYS A 131 -15.06 3.62 -11.58
CA LYS A 131 -14.84 4.30 -12.85
C LYS A 131 -14.44 5.70 -12.40
N ALA A 132 -13.14 5.91 -12.17
CA ALA A 132 -12.64 7.27 -12.09
C ALA A 132 -13.26 7.95 -13.32
N PRO A 133 -14.08 9.01 -13.16
CA PRO A 133 -14.48 9.76 -14.32
C PRO A 133 -13.17 10.17 -14.95
N TYR A 134 -12.87 9.61 -16.12
CA TYR A 134 -11.83 10.15 -16.96
C TYR A 134 -12.34 11.54 -17.33
N VAL A 135 -12.02 12.51 -16.47
CA VAL A 135 -12.10 13.92 -16.83
C VAL A 135 -10.96 14.05 -17.82
N LYS A 136 -11.27 13.77 -19.09
CA LYS A 136 -10.47 14.21 -20.22
C LYS A 136 -10.23 15.67 -19.92
N GLY A 137 -9.01 16.01 -19.49
CA GLY A 137 -8.68 17.35 -19.03
C GLY A 137 -9.27 18.28 -20.06
N GLU A 138 -10.20 19.15 -19.64
CA GLU A 138 -10.79 20.11 -20.55
C GLU A 138 -9.62 20.76 -21.25
N THR A 139 -9.45 20.44 -22.54
CA THR A 139 -8.56 21.19 -23.42
C THR A 139 -9.02 22.62 -23.25
N THR A 140 -8.26 23.35 -22.45
CA THR A 140 -8.66 24.63 -21.91
C THR A 140 -8.90 25.48 -23.13
N LYS A 141 -10.16 25.80 -23.43
CA LYS A 141 -10.57 26.60 -24.61
C LYS A 141 -9.84 27.94 -24.69
N ASN A 142 -9.14 28.33 -23.63
CA ASN A 142 -8.44 29.59 -23.45
C ASN A 142 -6.91 29.45 -23.35
N ARG A 143 -6.30 28.33 -23.78
CA ARG A 143 -4.82 28.19 -23.80
C ARG A 143 -4.15 29.36 -24.52
N ASP A 144 -4.72 29.81 -25.63
CA ASP A 144 -4.18 30.94 -26.40
C ASP A 144 -4.33 32.27 -25.65
N LEU A 145 -5.44 32.48 -24.97
CA LEU A 145 -5.65 33.65 -24.11
C LEU A 145 -4.68 33.68 -22.93
N VAL A 146 -4.39 32.53 -22.30
CA VAL A 146 -3.42 32.43 -21.20
C VAL A 146 -2.00 32.70 -21.68
N ILE A 147 -1.64 32.22 -22.88
CA ILE A 147 -0.33 32.50 -23.51
C ILE A 147 -0.21 33.99 -23.85
N ILE A 148 -1.26 34.61 -24.40
CA ILE A 148 -1.28 36.03 -24.73
C ILE A 148 -1.16 36.88 -23.45
N PHE A 149 -1.96 36.59 -22.42
CA PHE A 149 -1.86 37.29 -21.13
C PHE A 149 -0.48 37.13 -20.49
N GLY A 150 0.07 35.92 -20.50
CA GLY A 150 1.43 35.66 -20.01
C GLY A 150 2.49 36.46 -20.77
N GLY A 151 2.39 36.54 -22.10
CA GLY A 151 3.27 37.34 -22.94
C GLY A 151 3.20 38.84 -22.64
N VAL A 152 1.99 39.40 -22.48
CA VAL A 152 1.79 40.81 -22.14
C VAL A 152 2.37 41.14 -20.76
N CYS A 153 2.18 40.27 -19.76
CA CYS A 153 2.75 40.46 -18.43
C CYS A 153 4.29 40.47 -18.45
N ILE A 154 4.91 39.55 -19.21
CA ILE A 154 6.37 39.48 -19.33
C ILE A 154 6.91 40.73 -20.05
N ALA A 155 6.29 41.14 -21.16
CA ALA A 155 6.69 42.34 -21.89
C ALA A 155 6.56 43.62 -21.04
N GLY A 156 5.48 43.73 -20.27
CA GLY A 156 5.28 44.83 -19.32
C GLY A 156 6.34 44.86 -18.22
N LEU A 157 6.74 43.70 -17.71
CA LEU A 157 7.78 43.59 -16.69
C LEU A 157 9.16 44.00 -17.25
N ILE A 158 9.48 43.58 -18.48
CA ILE A 158 10.71 43.98 -19.17
C ILE A 158 10.73 45.49 -19.40
N TYR A 159 9.63 46.08 -19.87
CA TYR A 159 9.52 47.53 -20.08
C TYR A 159 9.68 48.32 -18.77
N TYR A 160 9.04 47.87 -17.69
CA TYR A 160 9.18 48.47 -16.37
C TYR A 160 10.62 48.41 -15.84
N LEU A 161 11.28 47.25 -15.96
CA LEU A 161 12.67 47.08 -15.55
C LEU A 161 13.62 47.94 -16.40
N TYR A 162 13.36 48.08 -17.70
CA TYR A 162 14.13 48.94 -18.58
C TYR A 162 14.03 50.41 -18.15
N GLN A 163 12.81 50.94 -17.93
CA GLN A 163 12.63 52.31 -17.44
C GLN A 163 13.30 52.55 -16.08
N LYS A 164 13.29 51.55 -15.19
CA LYS A 164 13.95 51.66 -13.90
C LYS A 164 15.48 51.75 -14.04
N GLN A 165 16.07 50.99 -14.96
CA GLN A 165 17.50 51.05 -15.25
C GLN A 165 17.94 52.36 -15.90
N THR A 166 17.12 52.97 -16.77
CA THR A 166 17.44 54.28 -17.37
C THR A 166 17.45 55.40 -16.33
N LYS A 167 16.50 55.39 -15.39
CA LYS A 167 16.45 56.37 -14.29
C LYS A 167 17.64 56.28 -13.33
N GLU A 168 18.19 55.08 -13.09
CA GLU A 168 19.41 54.93 -12.28
C GLU A 168 20.68 55.41 -13.01
N LYS A 169 20.70 55.37 -14.35
CA LYS A 169 21.83 55.86 -15.15
C LYS A 169 21.87 57.39 -15.25
N GLU A 170 20.72 58.06 -15.33
CA GLU A 170 20.66 59.53 -15.33
C GLU A 170 21.03 60.16 -13.98
N PHE A 171 20.85 59.44 -12.86
CA PHE A 171 21.23 59.93 -11.53
C PHE A 171 22.73 59.80 -11.20
N ARG A 172 23.53 59.19 -12.09
CA ARG A 172 24.98 58.96 -11.91
C ARG A 172 25.86 59.70 -12.92
N LEU A 173 25.27 60.60 -13.70
CA LEU A 173 25.96 61.63 -14.50
C LEU A 173 25.79 62.99 -13.80
#